data_AF-C3NCZ2-F1
#
_entry.id   AF-C3NCZ2-F1
#
_cell.length_a   1.000
_cell.length_b   1.000
_cell.length_c   1.000
_cell.angle_alpha   90.00
_cell.angle_beta   90.00
_cell.angle_gamma   90.00
#
_symmetry.space_group_name_H-M   'P 1'
#
loop_
_entity.id
_entity.type
_entity.pdbx_description
1 polymer ?
#
loop_
_entity_poly.entity_id
_entity_poly.type
_entity_poly.pdbx_seq_one_letter_code
_entity_poly.pdbx_strand_id
1 'polypeptide(L)'
;MLIDVSKLDEQQRKRIIKKLVEKLGLSQAAKMLNVGRSTLYRYVNSDQSIPLDIVRKAAEMLAQDELSDAIYGLKVVEVDATTALSVVVKAMKDEKFRNFFVSILYQYLGDYCFVEFFSFSQ
;
A
#
# COMPACT_ATOMS: atom_id res chain seq x y z
N MET A 1 12.49 1.12 -0.87
CA MET A 1 11.07 0.77 -0.98
C MET A 1 10.47 0.79 0.43
N LEU A 2 9.36 1.50 0.65
CA LEU A 2 8.74 1.69 1.98
C LEU A 2 7.95 0.47 2.48
N ILE A 3 7.66 -0.48 1.58
CA ILE A 3 6.92 -1.69 1.89
C ILE A 3 7.85 -2.89 1.77
N ASP A 4 7.99 -3.63 2.85
CA ASP A 4 8.70 -4.89 2.88
C ASP A 4 7.77 -6.02 2.40
N VAL A 5 7.93 -6.42 1.14
CA VAL A 5 7.11 -7.48 0.52
C VAL A 5 7.22 -8.83 1.23
N SER A 6 8.28 -9.06 2.01
CA SER A 6 8.44 -10.31 2.77
C SER A 6 7.44 -10.43 3.93
N LYS A 7 6.93 -9.29 4.42
CA LYS A 7 5.94 -9.22 5.50
C LYS A 7 4.49 -9.32 5.02
N LEU A 8 4.27 -9.37 3.71
CA LEU A 8 2.94 -9.50 3.12
C LEU A 8 2.45 -10.94 3.20
N ASP A 9 1.16 -11.11 3.49
CA ASP A 9 0.49 -12.39 3.37
C ASP A 9 0.27 -12.79 1.88
N GLU A 10 -0.09 -14.04 1.62
CA GLU A 10 -0.28 -14.53 0.24
C GLU A 10 -1.40 -13.79 -0.51
N GLN A 11 -2.44 -13.34 0.18
CA GLN A 11 -3.55 -12.60 -0.43
C GLN A 11 -3.09 -11.21 -0.87
N GLN A 12 -2.34 -10.51 -0.05
CA GLN A 12 -1.73 -9.22 -0.37
C GLN A 12 -0.77 -9.34 -1.57
N ARG A 13 0.08 -10.37 -1.58
CA ARG A 13 0.97 -10.66 -2.72
C ARG A 13 0.17 -10.88 -4.01
N LYS A 14 -0.92 -11.65 -3.94
CA LYS A 14 -1.80 -11.91 -5.08
C LYS A 14 -2.49 -10.64 -5.58
N ARG A 15 -2.94 -9.76 -4.67
CA ARG A 15 -3.52 -8.45 -5.03
C ARG A 15 -2.54 -7.55 -5.75
N ILE A 16 -1.26 -7.52 -5.36
CA ILE A 16 -0.21 -6.77 -6.07
C ILE A 16 -0.08 -7.25 -7.52
N ILE A 17 0.02 -8.58 -7.72
CA ILE A 17 0.10 -9.15 -9.07
C ILE A 17 -1.15 -8.84 -9.88
N LYS A 18 -2.34 -8.96 -9.27
CA LYS A 18 -3.61 -8.67 -9.93
C LYS A 18 -3.68 -7.20 -10.37
N LYS A 19 -3.30 -6.26 -9.51
CA LYS A 19 -3.29 -4.81 -9.81
C LYS A 19 -2.35 -4.49 -10.98
N LEU A 20 -1.17 -5.10 -11.03
CA LEU A 20 -0.26 -4.94 -12.16
C LEU A 20 -0.85 -5.47 -13.47
N VAL A 21 -1.54 -6.62 -13.42
CA VAL A 21 -2.22 -7.22 -14.58
C VAL A 21 -3.40 -6.36 -15.04
N GLU A 22 -4.14 -5.74 -14.12
CA GLU A 22 -5.20 -4.77 -14.45
C GLU A 22 -4.63 -3.54 -15.17
N LYS A 23 -3.46 -3.04 -14.73
CA LYS A 23 -2.77 -1.88 -15.31
C LYS A 23 -2.19 -2.12 -16.70
N LEU A 24 -1.49 -3.25 -16.90
CA LEU A 24 -0.71 -3.51 -18.12
C LEU A 24 -1.34 -4.55 -19.05
N GLY A 25 -2.34 -5.29 -18.57
CA GLY A 25 -2.80 -6.51 -19.22
C GLY A 25 -1.85 -7.69 -19.03
N LEU A 26 -2.40 -8.90 -19.13
CA LEU A 26 -1.70 -10.15 -18.82
C LEU A 26 -0.42 -10.36 -19.65
N SER A 27 -0.45 -10.06 -20.95
CA SER A 27 0.67 -10.30 -21.85
C SER A 27 1.87 -9.38 -21.57
N GLN A 28 1.62 -8.09 -21.34
CA GLN A 28 2.67 -7.12 -21.07
C GLN A 28 3.25 -7.32 -19.65
N ALA A 29 2.39 -7.57 -18.66
CA ALA A 29 2.82 -7.88 -17.30
C ALA A 29 3.72 -9.14 -17.26
N ALA A 30 3.37 -10.20 -18.00
CA ALA A 30 4.19 -11.41 -18.09
C ALA A 30 5.59 -11.13 -18.65
N LYS A 31 5.67 -10.31 -19.71
CA LYS A 31 6.94 -9.88 -20.31
C LYS A 31 7.79 -9.07 -19.32
N MET A 32 7.19 -8.10 -18.63
CA MET A 32 7.88 -7.24 -17.66
C MET A 32 8.39 -8.01 -16.44
N LEU A 33 7.61 -8.99 -15.96
CA LEU A 33 7.99 -9.86 -14.84
C LEU A 33 8.96 -10.99 -15.24
N ASN A 34 9.22 -11.16 -16.54
CA ASN A 34 10.01 -12.26 -17.10
C ASN A 34 9.47 -13.65 -16.69
N VAL A 35 8.14 -13.83 -16.79
CA VAL A 35 7.46 -15.10 -16.51
C VAL A 35 6.56 -15.51 -17.68
N GLY A 36 6.29 -16.81 -17.81
CA GLY A 36 5.35 -17.31 -18.80
C GLY A 36 3.93 -16.79 -18.57
N ARG A 37 3.19 -16.49 -19.65
CA ARG A 37 1.80 -15.99 -19.57
C ARG A 37 0.87 -16.94 -18.80
N SER A 38 1.03 -18.25 -18.98
CA SER A 38 0.29 -19.28 -18.24
C SER A 38 0.64 -19.29 -16.74
N THR A 39 1.92 -19.07 -16.40
CA THR A 39 2.38 -18.95 -15.02
C THR A 39 1.78 -17.72 -14.35
N LEU A 40 1.83 -16.55 -15.02
CA LEU A 40 1.20 -15.34 -14.49
C LEU A 40 -0.32 -15.50 -14.33
N TYR A 41 -0.97 -16.16 -15.29
CA TYR A 41 -2.39 -16.46 -15.19
C TYR A 41 -2.72 -17.30 -13.95
N ARG A 42 -1.89 -18.30 -13.61
CA ARG A 42 -2.07 -19.09 -12.37
C ARG A 42 -1.83 -18.26 -11.11
N TYR A 43 -0.84 -17.37 -11.09
CA TYR A 43 -0.64 -16.47 -9.95
C TYR A 43 -1.87 -15.60 -9.66
N VAL A 44 -2.57 -15.15 -10.70
CA VAL A 44 -3.78 -14.31 -10.54
C VAL A 44 -5.01 -15.13 -10.15
N ASN A 45 -5.18 -16.32 -10.73
CA ASN A 45 -6.46 -17.05 -10.69
C ASN A 45 -6.46 -18.33 -9.83
N SER A 46 -5.32 -18.73 -9.28
CA SER A 46 -5.20 -19.96 -8.47
C SER A 46 -4.53 -19.65 -7.13
N ASP A 47 -4.51 -20.62 -6.21
CA ASP A 47 -3.81 -20.50 -4.92
C ASP A 47 -2.34 -20.93 -5.02
N GLN A 48 -1.74 -20.69 -6.19
CA GLN A 48 -0.33 -20.96 -6.39
C GLN A 48 0.49 -19.88 -5.67
N SER A 49 1.40 -20.32 -4.79
CA SER A 49 2.32 -19.41 -4.11
C SER A 49 3.19 -18.65 -5.11
N ILE A 50 3.37 -17.36 -4.84
CA ILE A 50 4.03 -16.40 -5.74
C ILE A 50 5.43 -16.12 -5.20
N PRO A 51 6.50 -16.35 -6.00
CA PRO A 51 7.87 -16.05 -5.59
C PRO A 51 8.04 -14.58 -5.18
N LEU A 52 8.78 -14.35 -4.08
CA LEU A 52 8.96 -13.01 -3.50
C LEU A 52 9.63 -12.01 -4.45
N ASP A 53 10.55 -12.48 -5.29
CA ASP A 53 11.21 -11.66 -6.31
C ASP A 53 10.23 -11.15 -7.37
N ILE A 54 9.26 -11.98 -7.76
CA ILE A 54 8.19 -11.59 -8.69
C ILE A 54 7.27 -10.55 -8.05
N VAL A 55 6.89 -10.75 -6.77
CA VAL A 55 6.10 -9.76 -6.03
C VAL A 55 6.85 -8.44 -5.90
N ARG A 56 8.15 -8.48 -5.62
CA ARG A 56 8.99 -7.28 -5.50
C ARG A 56 9.03 -6.49 -6.80
N LYS A 57 9.34 -7.15 -7.92
CA LYS A 57 9.34 -6.52 -9.25
C LYS A 57 7.97 -5.92 -9.60
N ALA A 58 6.89 -6.63 -9.28
CA ALA A 58 5.55 -6.11 -9.52
C ALA A 58 5.26 -4.86 -8.69
N ALA A 59 5.64 -4.86 -7.41
CA ALA A 59 5.47 -3.71 -6.53
C ALA A 59 6.26 -2.49 -6.97
N GLU A 60 7.46 -2.67 -7.54
CA GLU A 60 8.30 -1.61 -8.10
C GLU A 60 7.68 -0.95 -9.36
N MET A 61 6.75 -1.63 -10.04
CA MET A 61 6.07 -1.13 -11.26
C MET A 61 4.74 -0.41 -10.97
N LEU A 62 4.26 -0.48 -9.72
CA LEU A 62 3.06 0.20 -9.26
C LEU A 62 3.43 1.56 -8.66
N ALA A 63 2.57 2.55 -8.89
CA ALA A 63 2.63 3.80 -8.15
C ALA A 63 2.29 3.55 -6.66
N GLN A 64 2.72 4.46 -5.80
CA GLN A 64 2.61 4.28 -4.34
C GLN A 64 1.16 4.10 -3.87
N ASP A 65 0.24 4.85 -4.46
CA ASP A 65 -1.21 4.75 -4.23
C ASP A 65 -1.79 3.42 -4.74
N GLU A 66 -1.42 2.98 -5.94
CA GLU A 66 -1.83 1.69 -6.51
C GLU A 66 -1.35 0.50 -5.64
N LEU A 67 -0.10 0.59 -5.16
CA LEU A 67 0.50 -0.41 -4.29
C LEU A 67 -0.17 -0.43 -2.91
N SER A 68 -0.45 0.75 -2.35
CA SER A 68 -1.17 0.91 -1.08
C SER A 68 -2.59 0.32 -1.18
N ASP A 69 -3.32 0.62 -2.26
CA ASP A 69 -4.63 0.04 -2.55
C ASP A 69 -4.56 -1.49 -2.68
N ALA A 70 -3.56 -2.03 -3.39
CA ALA A 70 -3.41 -3.48 -3.52
C ALA A 70 -3.15 -4.18 -2.17
N ILE A 71 -2.37 -3.58 -1.28
CA ILE A 71 -1.95 -4.20 0.00
C ILE A 71 -3.01 -4.03 1.08
N TYR A 72 -3.51 -2.81 1.24
CA TYR A 72 -4.44 -2.48 2.32
C TYR A 72 -5.89 -2.60 1.88
N GLY A 73 -6.15 -2.78 0.57
CA GLY A 73 -7.50 -2.78 0.03
C GLY A 73 -8.17 -1.45 0.32
N LEU A 74 -7.47 -0.33 0.14
CA LEU A 74 -7.96 1.03 0.35
C LEU A 74 -9.09 1.36 -0.66
N LYS A 75 -10.22 0.68 -0.52
CA LYS A 75 -11.43 1.44 -0.25
C LYS A 75 -11.04 2.35 0.89
N VAL A 76 -11.01 3.65 0.67
CA VAL A 76 -11.09 4.63 1.74
C VAL A 76 -12.18 4.10 2.66
N VAL A 77 -11.80 3.46 3.77
CA VAL A 77 -12.77 3.07 4.77
C VAL A 77 -13.32 4.41 5.18
N GLU A 78 -14.63 4.60 5.01
CA GLU A 78 -15.27 5.83 5.42
C GLU A 78 -14.99 5.97 6.92
N VAL A 79 -14.02 6.81 7.25
CA VAL A 79 -13.63 7.03 8.64
C VAL A 79 -14.68 7.97 9.18
N ASP A 80 -15.66 7.40 9.87
CA ASP A 80 -16.63 8.20 10.59
C ASP A 80 -15.97 9.00 11.71
N ALA A 81 -16.67 10.03 12.18
CA ALA A 81 -16.16 10.92 13.23
C ALA A 81 -15.75 10.16 14.51
N THR A 82 -16.46 9.07 14.82
CA THR A 82 -16.21 8.21 15.99
C THR A 82 -14.85 7.50 15.87
N THR A 83 -14.58 6.92 14.71
CA THR A 83 -13.33 6.20 14.44
C THR A 83 -12.16 7.18 14.43
N ALA A 84 -12.31 8.33 13.79
CA ALA A 84 -11.31 9.40 13.83
C ALA A 84 -11.00 9.83 15.27
N LEU A 85 -12.03 10.09 16.07
CA LEU A 85 -11.86 10.47 17.48
C LEU A 85 -11.18 9.39 18.31
N SER A 86 -11.49 8.11 18.05
CA SER A 86 -10.85 6.99 18.76
C SER A 86 -9.33 6.96 18.57
N VAL A 87 -8.84 7.29 17.36
CA VAL A 87 -7.42 7.39 17.05
C VAL A 87 -6.78 8.54 17.81
N VAL A 88 -7.45 9.70 17.86
CA VAL A 88 -6.98 10.87 18.64
C VAL A 88 -6.89 10.53 20.13
N VAL A 89 -7.94 9.94 20.70
CA VAL A 89 -7.97 9.54 22.12
C VAL A 89 -6.88 8.53 22.43
N LYS A 90 -6.61 7.58 21.53
CA LYS A 90 -5.52 6.62 21.68
C LYS A 90 -4.16 7.30 21.68
N ALA A 91 -3.92 8.26 20.78
CA ALA A 91 -2.69 9.06 20.77
C ALA A 91 -2.51 9.93 22.03
N MET A 92 -3.60 10.43 22.62
CA MET A 92 -3.51 11.14 23.90
C MET A 92 -3.08 10.21 25.04
N LYS A 93 -3.60 8.98 25.07
CA LYS A 93 -3.41 8.04 26.19
C LYS A 93 -2.15 7.18 26.10
N ASP A 94 -1.64 6.92 24.89
CA ASP A 94 -0.53 6.00 24.65
C ASP A 94 0.60 6.73 23.92
N GLU A 95 1.68 6.99 24.65
CA GLU A 95 2.84 7.72 24.13
C GLU A 95 3.57 7.00 23.00
N LYS A 96 3.65 5.66 23.08
CA LYS A 96 4.29 4.87 22.03
C LYS A 96 3.48 4.95 20.74
N PHE A 97 2.16 4.83 20.85
CA PHE A 97 1.26 5.00 19.71
C PHE A 97 1.31 6.43 19.17
N ARG A 98 1.33 7.45 20.03
CA ARG A 98 1.43 8.86 19.64
C ARG A 98 2.68 9.13 18.80
N ASN A 99 3.85 8.73 19.28
CA ASN A 99 5.11 9.00 18.61
C ASN A 99 5.16 8.32 17.23
N PHE A 100 4.65 7.08 17.15
CA PHE A 100 4.48 6.38 15.90
C PHE A 100 3.50 7.11 14.96
N PHE A 101 2.32 7.47 15.44
CA PHE A 101 1.28 8.15 14.66
C PHE A 101 1.77 9.49 14.11
N VAL A 102 2.43 10.30 14.93
CA VAL A 102 3.03 11.58 14.51
C VAL A 102 4.13 11.37 13.45
N SER A 103 4.95 10.32 13.58
CA SER A 103 5.97 10.02 12.57
C SER A 103 5.36 9.71 11.19
N ILE A 104 4.21 9.01 11.18
CA ILE A 104 3.45 8.75 9.95
C ILE A 104 2.89 10.06 9.39
N LEU A 105 2.23 10.88 10.23
CA LEU A 105 1.69 12.17 9.78
C LEU A 105 2.77 13.05 9.17
N TYR A 106 3.93 13.18 9.81
CA TYR A 106 5.03 13.97 9.29
C TYR A 106 5.56 13.43 7.95
N GLN A 107 5.70 12.11 7.83
CA GLN A 107 6.24 11.47 6.64
C GLN A 107 5.33 11.59 5.42
N TYR A 108 4.00 11.55 5.60
CA TYR A 108 3.04 11.49 4.49
C TYR A 108 2.24 12.78 4.29
N LEU A 109 2.02 13.54 5.36
CA LEU A 109 1.28 14.81 5.34
C LEU A 109 2.18 16.01 5.61
N GLY A 110 3.49 15.84 5.76
CA GLY A 110 4.43 16.93 6.03
C GLY A 110 4.23 18.14 5.10
N ASP A 111 4.16 17.91 3.80
CA ASP A 111 3.95 18.97 2.79
C ASP A 111 2.61 19.71 2.96
N TYR A 112 1.58 19.06 3.51
CA TYR A 112 0.28 19.66 3.79
C TYR A 112 0.25 20.36 5.15
N CYS A 113 0.90 19.78 6.16
CA CYS A 113 1.00 20.34 7.50
C CYS A 113 1.84 21.64 7.54
N PHE A 114 2.89 21.75 6.70
CA PHE A 114 3.70 22.97 6.64
C PHE A 114 2.99 24.16 5.97
N VAL A 115 2.06 23.90 5.05
CA VAL A 115 1.31 24.96 4.33
C VAL A 115 0.32 25.67 5.27
N GLU A 116 -0.33 24.94 6.19
CA GLU A 116 -1.26 25.55 7.14
C GLU A 116 -0.55 26.32 8.27
N PHE A 117 0.62 25.87 8.74
CA PHE A 117 1.35 26.57 9.80
C PHE A 117 1.86 27.96 9.38
N PHE A 118 2.22 28.16 8.10
CA PHE A 118 2.57 29.50 7.59
C PHE A 118 1.36 30.42 7.47
N SER A 119 0.17 29.87 7.18
CA SER A 119 -1.05 30.65 6.96
C SER A 119 -1.67 31.21 8.24
N PHE A 120 -1.31 30.66 9.41
CA PHE A 120 -1.72 31.18 10.72
C PHE A 120 -0.70 32.16 11.35
N SER A 121 0.41 32.45 10.66
CA SER A 121 1.48 33.32 11.15
C SER A 121 1.52 34.72 10.50
N GLN A 122 0.50 35.10 9.72
CA GLN A 122 0.28 36.48 9.24
C GLN A 122 -0.95 37.11 9.87
#